data_AF-A0A3B8Q247-F1
#
_entry.id   AF-A0A3B8Q247-F1
#
_cell.length_a   1.000
_cell.length_b   1.000
_cell.length_c   1.000
_cell.angle_alpha   90.00
_cell.angle_beta   90.00
_cell.angle_gamma   90.00
#
_symmetry.space_group_name_H-M   'P 1'
#
loop_
_entity.id
_entity.type
_entity.pdbx_description
1 polymer ?
#
loop_
_entity_poly.entity_id
_entity_poly.type
_entity_poly.pdbx_seq_one_letter_code
_entity_poly.pdbx_strand_id
1 'polypeptide(L)'
;MRSILVFLLVVAVHFSRGDVIECDNGDRYNGKVLSMDEKAVKLQNEIAGTLTIPRARIVGISFLQRPVPPAKAATNRLTLDPSQIHFDAASIDRIHNELLATATPEANQMFQEMIRGLQSGQMNLADIRSQAATTLKELREAQKELGGDSTGILDAYAAILENFLKQTPPGGRTPAFKPAPPKPKLPLIDEKDE
;
A
#
# COMPACT_ATOMS: atom_id res chain seq x y z
N MET A 1 -60.12 31.31 -11.64
CA MET A 1 -59.78 30.99 -10.24
C MET A 1 -58.26 30.86 -10.18
N ARG A 2 -57.62 31.65 -9.32
CA ARG A 2 -56.18 31.70 -9.09
C ARG A 2 -55.86 30.68 -7.99
N SER A 3 -55.02 29.68 -8.26
CA SER A 3 -54.40 28.87 -7.20
C SER A 3 -52.92 28.73 -7.51
N ILE A 4 -52.15 29.54 -6.79
CA ILE A 4 -50.70 29.61 -6.77
C ILE A 4 -50.16 28.36 -6.08
N LEU A 5 -49.22 27.72 -6.76
CA LEU A 5 -48.44 26.56 -6.35
C LEU A 5 -47.74 26.85 -5.01
N VAL A 6 -48.10 26.09 -3.96
CA VAL A 6 -47.41 26.10 -2.67
C VAL A 6 -46.04 25.46 -2.87
N PHE A 7 -45.00 26.29 -2.93
CA PHE A 7 -43.61 25.85 -2.83
C PHE A 7 -43.36 25.37 -1.40
N LEU A 8 -43.57 24.08 -1.19
CA LEU A 8 -43.22 23.37 0.03
C LEU A 8 -41.69 23.31 0.10
N LEU A 9 -41.10 24.34 0.69
CA LEU A 9 -39.67 24.42 1.02
C LEU A 9 -39.38 23.41 2.14
N VAL A 10 -39.18 22.15 1.75
CA VAL A 10 -38.56 21.14 2.61
C VAL A 10 -37.10 21.56 2.76
N VAL A 11 -36.82 22.39 3.79
CA VAL A 11 -35.45 22.57 4.28
C VAL A 11 -35.06 21.24 4.91
N ALA A 12 -34.56 20.34 4.07
CA ALA A 12 -33.81 19.19 4.52
C ALA A 12 -32.61 19.74 5.27
N VAL A 13 -32.71 19.80 6.60
CA VAL A 13 -31.58 20.06 7.49
C VAL A 13 -30.64 18.89 7.31
N HIS A 14 -29.78 19.01 6.30
CA HIS A 14 -28.63 18.15 6.13
C HIS A 14 -27.72 18.47 7.29
N PHE A 15 -27.91 17.80 8.42
CA PHE A 15 -26.89 17.73 9.46
C PHE A 15 -25.71 16.98 8.85
N SER A 16 -24.82 17.71 8.16
CA SER A 16 -23.54 17.13 7.79
C SER A 16 -22.75 16.95 9.09
N ARG A 17 -22.58 15.69 9.48
CA ARG A 17 -21.64 15.31 10.53
C ARG A 17 -20.25 15.65 10.02
N GLY A 18 -19.75 16.81 10.41
CA GLY A 18 -18.48 17.37 9.94
C GLY A 18 -17.27 16.86 10.71
N ASP A 19 -16.12 16.91 10.06
CA ASP A 19 -14.81 16.84 10.67
C ASP A 19 -14.63 17.99 11.68
N VAL A 20 -13.87 17.74 12.74
CA VAL A 20 -13.59 18.71 13.81
C VAL A 20 -12.13 19.11 13.75
N ILE A 21 -11.87 20.40 13.56
CA ILE A 21 -10.53 20.99 13.64
C ILE A 21 -10.43 21.74 14.96
N GLU A 22 -9.47 21.34 15.80
CA GLU A 22 -9.15 22.01 17.06
C GLU A 22 -7.91 22.88 16.88
N CYS A 23 -8.04 24.15 17.24
CA CYS A 23 -6.97 25.12 17.17
C CYS A 23 -6.26 25.30 18.53
N ASP A 24 -5.07 25.89 18.49
CA ASP A 24 -4.21 26.18 19.64
C ASP A 24 -4.84 27.11 20.69
N ASN A 25 -5.78 27.94 20.26
CA ASN A 25 -6.60 28.79 21.12
C ASN A 25 -7.81 28.06 21.75
N GLY A 26 -7.97 26.76 21.47
CA GLY A 26 -9.12 25.97 21.94
C GLY A 26 -10.37 26.08 21.06
N ASP A 27 -10.33 26.83 19.95
CA ASP A 27 -11.46 26.91 19.03
C ASP A 27 -11.68 25.59 18.29
N ARG A 28 -12.96 25.20 18.16
CA ARG A 28 -13.37 23.97 17.47
C ARG A 28 -14.22 24.30 16.26
N TYR A 29 -13.67 24.06 15.08
CA TYR A 29 -14.37 24.24 13.82
C TYR A 29 -14.92 22.91 13.34
N ASN A 30 -16.26 22.82 13.28
CA ASN A 30 -16.97 21.68 12.71
C ASN A 30 -17.27 21.95 11.24
N GLY A 31 -16.99 21.00 10.35
CA GLY A 31 -17.28 21.16 8.92
C GLY A 31 -16.66 20.06 8.08
N LYS A 32 -16.79 20.14 6.76
CA LYS A 32 -16.14 19.19 5.86
C LYS A 32 -14.76 19.72 5.44
N VAL A 33 -13.68 18.98 5.68
CA VAL A 33 -12.37 19.37 5.12
C VAL A 33 -12.41 19.24 3.59
N LEU A 34 -12.20 20.34 2.88
CA LEU A 34 -12.19 20.39 1.42
C LEU A 34 -10.80 20.11 0.85
N SER A 35 -9.77 20.68 1.46
CA SER A 35 -8.38 20.46 1.08
C SER A 35 -7.46 20.71 2.27
N MET A 36 -6.31 20.05 2.27
CA MET A 36 -5.30 20.17 3.32
C MET A 36 -3.93 20.16 2.68
N ASP A 37 -3.19 21.22 2.95
CA ASP A 37 -1.81 21.37 2.49
C ASP A 37 -0.88 21.45 3.71
N GLU A 38 0.41 21.67 3.46
CA GLU A 38 1.40 21.91 4.52
C GLU A 38 1.16 23.24 5.26
N LYS A 39 0.55 24.23 4.60
CA LYS A 39 0.40 25.59 5.13
C LYS A 39 -0.97 25.88 5.73
N ALA A 40 -2.03 25.29 5.17
CA ALA A 40 -3.40 25.58 5.60
C ALA A 40 -4.35 24.40 5.34
N VAL A 41 -5.44 24.39 6.08
CA VAL A 41 -6.60 23.50 5.88
C VAL A 41 -7.79 24.35 5.45
N LYS A 42 -8.41 23.98 4.33
CA LYS A 42 -9.67 24.57 3.89
C LYS A 42 -10.82 23.72 4.41
N LEU A 43 -11.67 24.30 5.23
CA LEU A 43 -12.81 23.66 5.86
C LEU A 43 -14.10 24.31 5.35
N GLN A 44 -15.05 23.52 4.86
CA GLN A 44 -16.40 23.99 4.60
C GLN A 44 -17.23 23.87 5.87
N ASN A 45 -17.51 25.00 6.49
CA ASN A 45 -18.45 25.11 7.59
C ASN A 45 -19.83 25.54 7.05
N GLU A 46 -20.90 25.01 7.63
CA GLU A 46 -22.27 25.30 7.18
C GLU A 46 -22.75 26.71 7.57
N ILE A 47 -22.18 27.27 8.64
CA ILE A 47 -22.55 28.59 9.19
C ILE A 47 -21.66 29.67 8.58
N ALA A 48 -20.35 29.45 8.58
CA ALA A 48 -19.36 30.45 8.17
C ALA A 48 -18.90 30.31 6.71
N GLY A 49 -19.31 29.25 6.00
CA GLY A 49 -18.83 28.97 4.65
C GLY A 49 -17.43 28.36 4.63
N THR A 50 -16.66 28.63 3.59
CA THR A 50 -15.29 28.10 3.45
C THR A 50 -14.29 28.85 4.31
N LEU A 51 -13.78 28.22 5.36
CA LEU A 51 -12.75 28.71 6.26
C LEU A 51 -11.37 28.22 5.82
N THR A 52 -10.38 29.10 5.82
CA THR A 52 -8.96 28.72 5.60
C THR A 52 -8.21 28.88 6.92
N ILE A 53 -7.83 27.76 7.51
CA ILE A 53 -7.18 27.71 8.83
C ILE A 53 -5.69 27.40 8.62
N PRO A 54 -4.76 28.28 9.05
CA PRO A 54 -3.33 28.01 8.99
C PRO A 54 -2.96 26.78 9.81
N ARG A 55 -2.17 25.86 9.23
CA ARG A 55 -1.80 24.60 9.88
C ARG A 55 -1.00 24.81 11.17
N ALA A 56 -0.26 25.91 11.27
CA ALA A 56 0.46 26.30 12.48
C ALA A 56 -0.45 26.50 13.70
N ARG A 57 -1.73 26.80 13.48
CA ARG A 57 -2.73 27.00 14.55
C ARG A 57 -3.53 25.75 14.88
N ILE A 58 -3.31 24.65 14.16
CA ILE A 58 -4.10 23.42 14.32
C ILE A 58 -3.38 22.48 15.28
N VAL A 59 -4.04 22.11 16.37
CA VAL A 59 -3.52 21.16 17.37
C VAL A 59 -4.03 19.74 17.11
N GLY A 60 -5.24 19.61 16.57
CA GLY A 60 -5.83 18.31 16.28
C GLY A 60 -6.85 18.37 15.15
N ILE A 61 -6.92 17.28 14.39
CA ILE A 61 -7.96 17.08 13.37
C ILE A 61 -8.64 15.74 13.67
N SER A 62 -9.92 15.80 14.01
CA SER A 62 -10.77 14.63 14.23
C SER A 62 -11.73 14.49 13.06
N PHE A 63 -11.39 13.60 12.13
CA PHE A 63 -12.32 13.21 11.08
C PHE A 63 -13.39 12.32 11.71
N LEU A 64 -14.63 12.80 11.80
CA LEU A 64 -15.72 11.97 12.29
C LEU A 64 -15.98 10.89 11.25
N GLN A 65 -15.38 9.73 11.48
CA GLN A 65 -15.57 8.55 10.67
C GLN A 65 -17.07 8.26 10.61
N ARG A 66 -17.58 8.26 9.37
CA ARG A 66 -18.75 7.47 9.00
C ARG A 66 -18.63 6.12 9.74
N PRO A 67 -19.70 5.55 10.33
CA PRO A 67 -19.71 4.10 10.53
C PRO A 67 -19.57 3.51 9.15
N VAL A 68 -18.34 3.19 8.78
CA VAL A 68 -18.04 2.55 7.52
C VAL A 68 -18.66 1.17 7.69
N PRO A 69 -19.73 0.79 6.96
CA PRO A 69 -20.02 -0.64 6.83
C PRO A 69 -18.69 -1.24 6.40
N PRO A 70 -18.14 -2.23 7.13
CA PRO A 70 -16.71 -2.53 7.19
C PRO A 70 -16.11 -2.26 5.83
N ALA A 71 -15.44 -1.11 5.68
CA ALA A 71 -14.62 -0.91 4.50
C ALA A 71 -13.74 -2.13 4.58
N LYS A 72 -13.80 -2.96 3.54
CA LYS A 72 -12.71 -3.86 3.25
C LYS A 72 -11.50 -2.97 3.39
N ALA A 73 -10.78 -3.13 4.50
CA ALA A 73 -9.54 -2.44 4.69
C ALA A 73 -8.77 -2.90 3.47
N ALA A 74 -8.60 -2.01 2.50
CA ALA A 74 -7.55 -2.15 1.52
C ALA A 74 -6.23 -1.77 2.22
N THR A 75 -6.01 -2.28 3.44
CA THR A 75 -4.85 -3.14 3.58
C THR A 75 -4.98 -4.08 2.39
N ASN A 76 -4.09 -4.00 1.41
CA ASN A 76 -3.79 -5.17 0.61
C ASN A 76 -3.25 -6.23 1.59
N ARG A 77 -4.12 -6.75 2.49
CA ARG A 77 -4.11 -8.14 2.80
C ARG A 77 -4.25 -8.72 1.42
N LEU A 78 -3.18 -9.33 0.95
CA LEU A 78 -3.21 -10.25 -0.16
C LEU A 78 -4.45 -11.14 0.10
N THR A 79 -5.57 -10.78 -0.52
CA THR A 79 -6.73 -11.67 -0.67
C THR A 79 -6.41 -12.70 -1.75
N LEU A 80 -5.19 -12.64 -2.31
CA LEU A 80 -4.51 -13.77 -2.89
C LEU A 80 -4.30 -14.79 -1.78
N ASP A 81 -5.23 -15.73 -1.70
CA ASP A 81 -4.98 -17.00 -1.06
C ASP A 81 -3.68 -17.57 -1.67
N PRO A 82 -2.60 -17.73 -0.88
CA PRO A 82 -1.33 -18.23 -1.38
C PRO A 82 -1.49 -19.56 -2.11
N SER A 83 -2.47 -20.39 -1.72
CA SER A 83 -2.76 -21.66 -2.36
C SER A 83 -3.33 -21.56 -3.77
N GLN A 84 -3.86 -20.39 -4.16
CA GLN A 84 -4.39 -20.11 -5.50
C GLN A 84 -3.39 -19.41 -6.42
N ILE A 85 -2.21 -19.05 -5.92
CA ILE A 85 -1.14 -18.49 -6.76
C ILE A 85 -0.41 -19.66 -7.42
N HIS A 86 -0.59 -19.78 -8.73
CA HIS A 86 0.11 -20.74 -9.58
C HIS A 86 1.15 -20.02 -10.43
N PHE A 87 2.23 -20.71 -10.81
CA PHE A 87 3.28 -20.16 -11.68
C PHE A 87 2.96 -20.45 -13.14
N ASP A 88 1.85 -19.89 -13.61
CA ASP A 88 1.37 -20.02 -14.98
C ASP A 88 1.05 -18.64 -15.58
N ALA A 89 0.85 -18.59 -16.90
CA ALA A 89 0.60 -17.34 -17.62
C ALA A 89 -0.65 -16.60 -17.12
N ALA A 90 -1.73 -17.30 -16.79
CA ALA A 90 -2.98 -16.67 -16.35
C ALA A 90 -2.85 -16.07 -14.94
N SER A 91 -2.07 -16.70 -14.07
CA SER A 91 -1.77 -16.15 -12.75
C SER A 91 -0.85 -14.91 -12.82
N ILE A 92 0.11 -14.90 -13.75
CA ILE A 92 0.97 -13.74 -14.01
C ILE A 92 0.15 -12.53 -14.47
N ASP A 93 -0.78 -12.73 -15.40
CA ASP A 93 -1.66 -11.67 -15.90
C ASP A 93 -2.55 -11.13 -14.78
N ARG A 94 -3.04 -12.00 -13.89
CA ARG A 94 -3.84 -11.60 -12.73
C ARG A 94 -3.02 -10.77 -11.76
N ILE A 95 -1.79 -11.17 -11.43
CA ILE A 95 -0.90 -10.41 -10.55
C ILE A 95 -0.62 -9.02 -11.15
N HIS A 96 -0.34 -8.95 -12.45
CA HIS A 96 -0.13 -7.66 -13.11
C HIS A 96 -1.37 -6.75 -12.99
N ASN A 97 -2.56 -7.28 -13.30
CA ASN A 97 -3.78 -6.49 -13.35
C ASN A 97 -4.34 -6.14 -11.96
N GLU A 98 -4.17 -7.00 -10.96
CA GLU A 98 -4.74 -6.80 -9.63
C GLU A 98 -3.75 -6.14 -8.66
N LEU A 99 -2.46 -6.45 -8.75
CA LEU A 99 -1.45 -5.97 -7.81
C LEU A 99 -0.61 -4.82 -8.39
N LEU A 100 -0.23 -4.90 -9.66
CA LEU A 100 0.70 -3.94 -10.26
C LEU A 100 0.04 -2.88 -11.14
N ALA A 101 -1.26 -2.98 -11.43
CA ALA A 101 -2.00 -1.98 -12.19
C ALA A 101 -2.00 -0.58 -11.53
N THR A 102 -1.79 -0.52 -10.21
CA THR A 102 -1.64 0.73 -9.45
C THR A 102 -0.19 0.99 -9.03
N ALA A 103 0.75 0.10 -9.37
CA ALA A 103 2.16 0.24 -9.03
C ALA A 103 2.87 1.24 -9.95
N THR A 104 4.05 1.69 -9.53
CA THR A 104 4.82 2.65 -10.32
C THR A 104 5.32 2.02 -11.63
N PRO A 105 5.63 2.84 -12.66
CA PRO A 105 6.19 2.34 -13.92
C PRO A 105 7.45 1.48 -13.71
N GLU A 106 8.28 1.83 -12.74
CA GLU A 106 9.51 1.10 -12.40
C GLU A 106 9.21 -0.29 -11.84
N ALA A 107 8.22 -0.42 -10.96
CA ALA A 107 7.81 -1.71 -10.40
C ALA A 107 7.23 -2.64 -11.49
N ASN A 108 6.47 -2.07 -12.43
CA ASN A 108 5.96 -2.80 -13.60
C ASN A 108 7.11 -3.27 -14.51
N GLN A 109 8.11 -2.43 -14.76
CA GLN A 109 9.29 -2.80 -15.56
C GLN A 109 10.09 -3.94 -14.91
N MET A 110 10.36 -3.86 -13.61
CA MET A 110 11.08 -4.91 -12.88
C MET A 110 10.35 -6.25 -12.96
N PHE A 111 9.02 -6.25 -12.81
CA PHE A 111 8.21 -7.44 -12.94
C PHE A 111 8.30 -8.07 -14.33
N GLN A 112 8.19 -7.26 -15.39
CA GLN A 112 8.32 -7.72 -16.77
C GLN A 112 9.72 -8.27 -17.07
N GLU A 113 10.78 -7.66 -16.52
CA GLU A 113 12.16 -8.16 -16.66
C GLU A 113 12.34 -9.51 -15.99
N MET A 114 11.78 -9.71 -14.79
CA MET A 114 11.82 -11.01 -14.11
C MET A 114 11.10 -12.09 -14.90
N ILE A 115 9.90 -11.81 -15.43
CA ILE A 115 9.16 -12.77 -16.26
C ILE A 115 9.93 -13.08 -17.54
N ARG A 116 10.49 -12.06 -18.20
CA ARG A 116 11.27 -12.23 -19.42
C ARG A 116 12.53 -13.03 -19.16
N GLY A 117 13.20 -12.78 -18.03
CA GLY A 117 14.37 -13.54 -17.57
C GLY A 117 14.03 -15.02 -17.33
N LEU A 118 12.88 -15.29 -16.72
CA LEU A 118 12.36 -16.65 -16.53
C LEU A 118 12.03 -17.34 -17.86
N GLN A 119 11.31 -16.65 -18.76
CA GLN A 119 10.92 -17.17 -20.07
C GLN A 119 12.11 -17.43 -21.00
N SER A 120 13.10 -16.53 -20.98
CA SER A 120 14.32 -16.64 -21.78
C SER A 120 15.34 -17.61 -21.19
N GLY A 121 15.13 -18.09 -19.96
CA GLY A 121 16.09 -18.92 -19.22
C GLY A 121 17.31 -18.17 -18.70
N GLN A 122 17.35 -16.83 -18.82
CA GLN A 122 18.38 -15.99 -18.19
C GLN A 122 18.28 -16.00 -16.66
N MET A 123 17.08 -16.24 -16.12
CA MET A 123 16.82 -16.40 -14.70
C MET A 123 16.49 -17.87 -14.43
N ASN A 124 17.26 -18.52 -13.57
CA ASN A 124 17.12 -19.94 -13.30
C ASN A 124 16.11 -20.18 -12.17
N LEU A 125 15.06 -20.93 -12.46
CA LEU A 125 14.05 -21.31 -11.47
C LEU A 125 14.67 -22.10 -10.29
N ALA A 126 15.73 -22.88 -10.53
CA ALA A 126 16.43 -23.61 -9.48
C ALA A 126 17.14 -22.67 -8.49
N ASP A 127 17.71 -21.57 -8.97
CA ASP A 127 18.38 -20.57 -8.13
C ASP A 127 17.35 -19.75 -7.35
N ILE A 128 16.23 -19.36 -7.97
CA ILE A 128 15.11 -18.68 -7.30
C ILE A 128 14.51 -19.57 -6.20
N ARG A 129 14.35 -20.87 -6.48
CA ARG A 129 13.90 -21.84 -5.49
C ARG A 129 14.88 -21.94 -4.32
N SER A 130 16.18 -22.01 -4.61
CA SER A 130 17.21 -22.05 -3.57
C SER A 130 17.16 -20.79 -2.70
N GLN A 131 17.02 -19.62 -3.31
CA GLN A 131 16.89 -18.36 -2.60
C GLN A 131 15.62 -18.32 -1.76
N ALA A 132 14.48 -18.75 -2.29
CA ALA A 132 13.22 -18.84 -1.54
C ALA A 132 13.32 -19.77 -0.33
N ALA A 133 14.03 -20.90 -0.45
CA ALA A 133 14.27 -21.82 0.66
C ALA A 133 15.15 -21.18 1.75
N THR A 134 16.19 -20.45 1.35
CA THR A 134 17.05 -19.70 2.28
C THR A 134 16.27 -18.61 3.00
N THR A 135 15.53 -17.77 2.27
CA THR A 135 14.72 -16.69 2.86
C THR A 135 13.64 -17.24 3.79
N LEU A 136 12.98 -18.35 3.43
CA LEU A 136 12.00 -19.00 4.32
C LEU A 136 12.64 -19.43 5.66
N LYS A 137 13.88 -19.93 5.61
CA LYS A 137 14.62 -20.31 6.81
C LYS A 137 14.96 -19.08 7.66
N GLU A 138 15.50 -18.04 7.04
CA GLU A 138 15.84 -16.78 7.71
C GLU A 138 14.62 -16.11 8.35
N LEU A 139 13.47 -16.11 7.65
CA LEU A 139 12.21 -15.58 8.19
C LEU A 139 11.77 -16.34 9.44
N ARG A 140 11.89 -17.66 9.44
CA ARG A 140 11.52 -18.48 10.61
C ARG A 140 12.44 -18.26 11.78
N GLU A 141 13.74 -18.11 11.53
CA GLU A 141 14.73 -17.78 12.55
C GLU A 141 14.43 -16.39 13.13
N ALA A 142 14.22 -15.39 12.28
CA ALA A 142 13.85 -14.03 12.70
C ALA A 142 12.51 -14.00 13.48
N GLN A 143 11.48 -14.73 13.03
CA GLN A 143 10.22 -14.86 13.78
C GLN A 143 10.41 -15.47 15.15
N LYS A 144 11.30 -16.47 15.27
CA LYS A 144 11.63 -17.12 16.54
C LYS A 144 12.37 -16.18 17.51
N GLU A 145 13.22 -15.30 16.98
CA GLU A 145 13.93 -14.28 17.76
C GLU A 145 13.03 -13.11 18.16
N LEU A 146 12.10 -12.71 17.30
CA LEU A 146 11.26 -11.51 17.49
C LEU A 146 10.07 -11.69 18.43
N GLY A 147 9.61 -12.92 18.69
CA GLY A 147 8.63 -13.27 19.73
C GLY A 147 7.37 -12.38 19.84
N GLY A 148 6.25 -12.84 19.27
CA GLY A 148 4.91 -12.49 19.79
C GLY A 148 4.00 -11.64 18.91
N ASP A 149 4.45 -10.48 18.40
CA ASP A 149 3.48 -9.47 17.89
C ASP A 149 3.65 -9.07 16.41
N SER A 150 4.79 -9.34 15.77
CA SER A 150 5.06 -9.03 14.34
C SER A 150 5.01 -10.24 13.41
N THR A 151 4.62 -11.41 13.93
CA THR A 151 4.67 -12.68 13.19
C THR A 151 3.62 -12.78 12.09
N GLY A 152 2.45 -12.14 12.21
CA GLY A 152 1.34 -12.35 11.27
C GLY A 152 1.64 -12.00 9.80
N ILE A 153 2.47 -10.99 9.54
CA ILE A 153 2.89 -10.62 8.17
C ILE A 153 4.03 -11.55 7.69
N LEU A 154 4.96 -11.88 8.59
CA LEU A 154 6.06 -12.80 8.30
C LEU A 154 5.53 -14.22 8.03
N ASP A 155 4.47 -14.65 8.74
CA ASP A 155 3.75 -15.91 8.54
C ASP A 155 3.06 -15.94 7.18
N ALA A 156 2.40 -14.84 6.79
CA ALA A 156 1.78 -14.74 5.48
C ALA A 156 2.83 -14.82 4.35
N TYR A 157 3.97 -14.13 4.50
CA TYR A 157 5.06 -14.19 3.54
C TYR A 157 5.74 -15.57 3.49
N ALA A 158 5.97 -16.19 4.65
CA ALA A 158 6.48 -17.55 4.76
C ALA A 158 5.56 -18.59 4.10
N ALA A 159 4.23 -18.44 4.26
CA ALA A 159 3.25 -19.31 3.62
C ALA A 159 3.29 -19.23 2.09
N ILE A 160 3.52 -18.04 1.53
CA ILE A 160 3.70 -17.85 0.08
C ILE A 160 4.96 -18.57 -0.41
N LEU A 161 6.09 -18.40 0.29
CA LEU A 161 7.35 -19.06 -0.05
C LEU A 161 7.22 -20.59 0.04
N GLU A 162 6.55 -21.12 1.07
CA GLU A 162 6.28 -22.55 1.15
C GLU A 162 5.43 -23.07 0.00
N ASN A 163 4.36 -22.36 -0.35
CA ASN A 163 3.50 -22.77 -1.44
C ASN A 163 4.29 -22.79 -2.78
N PHE A 164 5.14 -21.79 -3.01
CA PHE A 164 6.05 -21.78 -4.16
C PHE A 164 6.98 -23.01 -4.22
N LEU A 165 7.62 -23.35 -3.09
CA LEU A 165 8.52 -24.50 -3.00
C LEU A 165 7.80 -25.85 -3.18
N LYS A 166 6.51 -25.92 -2.81
CA LYS A 166 5.65 -27.11 -3.01
C LYS A 166 5.22 -27.28 -4.46
N GLN A 167 4.90 -26.18 -5.15
CA GLN A 167 4.41 -26.21 -6.53
C GLN A 167 5.53 -26.34 -7.58
N THR A 168 6.77 -26.04 -7.23
CA THR A 168 7.92 -26.17 -8.14
C THR A 168 8.72 -27.44 -7.82
N PRO A 169 8.73 -28.50 -8.65
CA PRO A 169 9.55 -29.68 -8.41
C PRO A 169 11.05 -29.41 -8.62
N PRO A 170 11.96 -30.13 -7.95
CA PRO A 170 13.39 -29.98 -8.19
C PRO A 170 13.74 -30.69 -9.50
N GLY A 171 13.67 -29.99 -10.62
CA GLY A 171 13.88 -30.55 -11.95
C GLY A 171 14.99 -29.82 -12.73
N GLY A 172 16.10 -30.53 -12.96
CA GLY A 172 17.11 -30.26 -14.00
C GLY A 172 17.93 -28.96 -13.86
N ARG A 173 19.08 -29.03 -13.17
CA ARG A 173 20.14 -28.02 -13.31
C ARG A 173 20.63 -27.98 -14.77
N THR A 174 20.17 -27.04 -15.57
CA THR A 174 21.02 -26.46 -16.60
C THR A 174 21.98 -25.46 -15.95
N PRO A 175 23.20 -25.27 -16.51
CA PRO A 175 24.26 -24.54 -15.83
C PRO A 175 23.84 -23.09 -15.56
N ALA A 176 23.85 -22.69 -14.29
CA ALA A 176 23.61 -21.32 -13.86
C ALA A 176 24.70 -20.39 -14.40
N PHE A 177 24.30 -19.27 -15.01
CA PHE A 177 25.19 -18.14 -15.17
C PHE A 177 25.39 -17.51 -13.78
N LYS A 178 26.62 -17.53 -13.27
CA LYS A 178 26.98 -16.93 -11.98
C LYS A 178 26.54 -15.45 -11.96
N PRO A 179 25.64 -15.02 -11.05
CA PRO A 179 25.41 -13.61 -10.85
C PRO A 179 26.69 -13.01 -10.26
N ALA A 180 27.22 -11.96 -10.89
CA ALA A 180 28.29 -11.17 -10.30
C ALA A 180 27.77 -10.49 -9.01
N PRO A 181 28.55 -10.47 -7.92
CA PRO A 181 28.14 -9.81 -6.68
C PRO A 181 27.86 -8.32 -6.93
N PRO A 182 26.85 -7.72 -6.26
CA PRO A 182 26.57 -6.30 -6.39
C PRO A 182 27.78 -5.51 -5.85
N LYS A 183 28.39 -4.69 -6.73
CA LYS A 183 29.40 -3.72 -6.30
C LYS A 183 28.69 -2.63 -5.46
N PRO A 184 29.08 -2.43 -4.18
CA PRO A 184 28.63 -1.26 -3.44
C PRO A 184 29.23 -0.01 -4.09
N LYS A 185 28.40 0.89 -4.63
CA LYS A 185 28.82 2.27 -4.89
C LYS A 185 28.71 3.04 -3.58
N LEU A 186 29.82 3.10 -2.85
CA LEU A 186 30.05 4.17 -1.87
C LEU A 186 30.56 5.38 -2.66
N PRO A 187 29.91 6.56 -2.64
CA PRO A 187 30.59 7.78 -3.01
C PRO A 187 31.58 8.10 -1.89
N LEU A 188 32.86 7.99 -2.20
CA LEU A 188 33.94 8.57 -1.41
C LEU A 188 33.70 10.08 -1.34
N ILE A 189 33.72 10.60 -0.12
CA ILE A 189 33.82 12.03 0.17
C ILE A 189 35.27 12.38 -0.13
N ASP A 190 35.55 13.04 -1.25
CA ASP A 190 36.84 13.69 -1.45
C ASP A 190 36.73 15.14 -0.95
N GLU A 191 37.16 15.34 0.29
CA GLU A 191 37.86 16.56 0.69
C GLU A 191 39.00 16.80 -0.30
N LYS A 192 39.01 17.97 -0.95
CA LYS A 192 40.28 18.59 -1.32
C LYS A 192 40.15 20.11 -1.27
N ASP A 193 40.69 20.65 -0.18
CA ASP A 193 41.17 22.02 -0.07
C ASP A 193 42.18 22.32 -1.19
N GLU A 194 41.95 23.42 -1.93
CA GLU A 194 42.98 24.43 -2.27
C GLU A 194 42.31 25.74 -2.72
#